data_AF-A0A834XPH3-F1
#
_entry.id   AF-A0A834XPH3-F1
#
_cell.length_a   1.000
_cell.length_b   1.000
_cell.length_c   1.000
_cell.angle_alpha   90.00
_cell.angle_beta   90.00
_cell.angle_gamma   90.00
#
_symmetry.space_group_name_H-M   'P 1'
#
loop_
_entity.id
_entity.type
_entity.pdbx_description
1 polymer ?
#
loop_
_entity_poly.entity_id
_entity_poly.type
_entity_poly.pdbx_seq_one_letter_code
_entity_poly.pdbx_strand_id
1 'polypeptide(L)' 'MQIIQGSVKCGSMICRLGGQFRTNKMATIPQNRIPFAEKAAHGVVMFLGLLAVPCYIMCNLKNYRGDSK' A
#
# COMPACT_ATOMS: atom_id res chain seq x y z
N MET A 1 -25.92 36.09 -14.10
CA MET A 1 -27.07 35.46 -13.40
C MET A 1 -26.68 34.05 -13.02
N GLN A 2 -26.30 33.85 -11.74
CA GLN A 2 -25.99 32.54 -11.17
C GLN A 2 -27.28 31.97 -10.56
N ILE A 3 -27.90 31.03 -11.25
CA ILE A 3 -29.06 30.26 -10.80
C ILE A 3 -28.59 28.82 -11.05
N ILE A 4 -28.03 28.11 -10.07
CA ILE A 4 -28.73 27.08 -9.29
C ILE A 4 -27.81 26.75 -8.09
N GLN A 5 -28.18 27.23 -6.90
CA GLN A 5 -27.56 26.98 -5.59
C GLN A 5 -28.51 26.19 -4.67
N GLY A 6 -29.37 25.32 -5.21
CA GLY A 6 -30.39 24.65 -4.41
C GLY A 6 -30.65 23.22 -4.85
N SER A 7 -30.68 22.30 -3.87
CA SER A 7 -31.24 20.94 -3.93
C SER A 7 -30.25 19.78 -4.08
N VAL A 8 -29.43 19.55 -3.05
CA VAL A 8 -29.14 18.18 -2.57
C VAL A 8 -28.89 18.21 -1.06
N LYS A 9 -29.92 18.60 -0.29
CA LYS A 9 -30.00 18.33 1.15
C LYS A 9 -31.07 17.26 1.36
N CYS A 10 -30.69 16.21 2.10
CA CYS A 10 -31.53 15.20 2.75
C CYS A 10 -32.12 14.06 1.88
N GLY A 11 -31.79 12.82 2.28
CA GLY A 11 -32.32 11.57 1.72
C GLY A 11 -31.20 10.73 1.08
N SER A 12 -30.45 9.91 1.80
CA SER A 12 -30.96 8.62 2.26
C SER A 12 -29.87 7.86 3.06
N MET A 13 -29.82 8.10 4.38
CA MET A 13 -28.97 7.34 5.33
C MET A 13 -29.55 5.95 5.67
N ILE A 14 -30.42 5.38 4.82
CA ILE A 14 -31.23 4.20 5.16
C ILE A 14 -30.97 3.02 4.19
N CYS A 15 -30.29 3.24 3.06
CA CYS A 15 -29.94 2.18 2.11
C CYS A 15 -28.50 1.65 2.30
N ARG A 16 -28.05 1.46 3.55
CA ARG A 16 -26.69 0.94 3.85
C ARG A 16 -26.65 -0.41 4.61
N LEU A 17 -27.78 -1.07 4.87
CA LEU A 17 -27.79 -2.32 5.67
C LEU A 17 -28.32 -3.59 4.97
N GLY A 18 -28.81 -3.54 3.73
CA GLY A 18 -29.60 -4.64 3.15
C GLY A 18 -28.97 -5.48 2.03
N GLY A 19 -27.67 -5.36 1.71
CA GLY A 19 -27.11 -5.96 0.49
C GLY A 19 -25.69 -6.48 0.63
N GLN A 20 -25.46 -7.43 1.53
CA GLN A 20 -24.24 -8.23 1.50
C GLN A 20 -24.44 -9.43 0.56
N PHE A 21 -23.43 -9.65 -0.29
CA PHE A 21 -23.09 -10.91 -0.97
C PHE A 21 -23.53 -11.15 -2.43
N ARG A 22 -22.93 -10.37 -3.35
CA ARG A 22 -22.35 -10.91 -4.58
C ARG A 22 -20.93 -10.35 -4.71
N THR A 23 -19.92 -11.14 -4.34
CA THR A 23 -18.52 -10.73 -4.28
C THR A 23 -17.87 -10.68 -5.67
N ASN A 24 -18.33 -9.79 -6.54
CA ASN A 24 -17.42 -9.19 -7.51
C ASN A 24 -16.67 -8.12 -6.74
N LYS A 25 -15.43 -8.40 -6.30
CA LYS A 25 -14.56 -7.38 -5.70
C LYS A 25 -14.16 -6.38 -6.79
N MET A 26 -15.10 -5.54 -7.20
CA MET A 26 -14.78 -4.35 -7.96
C MET A 26 -14.09 -3.42 -6.98
N ALA A 27 -12.78 -3.22 -7.19
CA ALA A 27 -12.04 -2.23 -6.42
C ALA A 27 -12.71 -0.88 -6.61
N THR A 28 -13.05 -0.20 -5.51
CA THR A 28 -13.44 1.21 -5.57
C THR A 28 -12.30 2.01 -6.16
N ILE A 29 -12.61 3.11 -6.86
CA ILE A 29 -11.59 4.02 -7.38
C ILE A 29 -10.75 4.50 -6.18
N PRO A 30 -9.41 4.41 -6.26
CA PRO A 30 -8.55 4.83 -5.15
C PRO A 30 -8.76 6.31 -4.85
N GLN A 31 -8.89 6.66 -3.56
CA GLN A 31 -9.01 8.05 -3.13
C GLN A 31 -7.77 8.88 -3.47
N ASN A 32 -6.59 8.23 -3.51
CA ASN A 32 -5.33 8.83 -3.94
C ASN A 32 -4.57 7.90 -4.91
N ARG A 33 -4.15 8.43 -6.06
CA ARG A 33 -3.31 7.71 -7.03
C ARG A 33 -1.85 7.85 -6.61
N ILE A 34 -1.26 6.75 -6.14
CA ILE A 34 0.16 6.71 -5.78
C ILE A 34 1.02 6.78 -7.06
N PRO A 35 1.90 7.78 -7.22
CA PRO A 35 2.77 7.89 -8.39
C PRO A 35 3.76 6.72 -8.44
N PHE A 36 4.21 6.36 -9.65
CA PHE A 36 5.14 5.24 -9.85
C PHE A 36 6.43 5.40 -9.02
N ALA A 37 6.94 6.63 -8.94
CA ALA A 37 8.15 6.94 -8.17
C ALA A 37 8.01 6.55 -6.69
N GLU A 38 6.85 6.79 -6.07
CA GLU A 38 6.59 6.43 -4.67
C GLU A 38 6.55 4.91 -4.49
N LYS A 39 5.94 4.18 -5.44
CA LYS A 39 5.92 2.71 -5.43
C LYS A 39 7.33 2.14 -5.58
N ALA A 40 8.12 2.70 -6.50
CA ALA A 40 9.49 2.28 -6.74
C ALA A 40 10.37 2.54 -5.51
N ALA A 41 10.25 3.72 -4.90
CA ALA A 41 10.98 4.06 -3.67
C ALA A 41 10.66 3.10 -2.53
N HIS A 42 9.38 2.80 -2.30
CA HIS A 42 8.97 1.82 -1.29
C HIS A 42 9.54 0.42 -1.58
N GLY A 43 9.49 -0.01 -2.85
CA GLY A 43 10.06 -1.30 -3.27
C GLY A 43 11.56 -1.40 -2.99
N VAL A 44 12.32 -0.34 -3.30
CA VAL A 44 13.77 -0.28 -3.03
C VAL A 44 14.07 -0.32 -1.53
N VAL A 45 13.32 0.45 -0.73
CA VAL A 45 13.49 0.47 0.73
C VAL A 45 13.23 -0.91 1.34
N MET A 46 12.14 -1.58 0.92
CA MET A 46 11.84 -2.93 1.40
C MET A 46 12.92 -3.94 0.98
N PHE A 47 13.40 -3.86 -0.26
CA PHE A 47 14.42 -4.77 -0.78
C PHE A 47 15.76 -4.61 -0.04
N LEU A 48 16.24 -3.38 0.13
CA LEU A 48 17.47 -3.11 0.85
C LEU A 48 17.34 -3.48 2.33
N GLY A 49 16.20 -3.18 2.96
CA GLY A 49 15.93 -3.56 4.36
C GLY A 49 15.97 -5.07 4.56
N LEU A 50 15.37 -5.84 3.64
CA LEU A 50 15.33 -7.30 3.73
C LEU A 50 16.71 -7.94 3.46
N LEU A 51 17.49 -7.37 2.53
CA LEU A 51 18.81 -7.92 2.17
C LEU A 51 19.96 -7.42 3.04
N ALA A 52 19.80 -6.34 3.82
CA ALA A 52 20.87 -5.78 4.63
C ALA A 52 21.46 -6.82 5.61
N VAL A 53 20.61 -7.57 6.31
CA VAL A 53 21.03 -8.58 7.30
C VAL A 53 21.76 -9.77 6.66
N PRO A 54 21.18 -10.49 5.68
CA PRO A 54 21.91 -11.60 5.04
C PRO A 54 23.17 -11.13 4.32
N CYS A 55 23.17 -9.94 3.71
CA CYS A 55 24.36 -9.36 3.08
C CYS A 55 25.48 -9.14 4.11
N TYR A 56 25.16 -8.55 5.27
CA TYR A 56 26.12 -8.36 6.36
C TYR A 56 26.71 -9.69 6.86
N ILE A 57 25.89 -10.72 7.01
CA ILE A 57 26.33 -12.07 7.43
C ILE A 57 27.27 -12.68 6.37
N MET A 58 26.91 -12.60 5.09
CA MET A 58 27.76 -13.12 4.01
C MET A 58 29.10 -12.39 3.93
N CYS A 59 29.12 -11.06 4.10
CA CYS A 59 30.36 -10.28 4.14
C CYS A 59 31.27 -10.67 5.30
N ASN A 60 30.69 -11.03 6.46
CA ASN A 60 31.44 -11.43 7.66
C ASN A 60 31.68 -12.94 7.77
N LEU A 61 31.36 -13.71 6.73
CA LEU A 61 31.49 -15.16 6.76
C LEU A 61 32.92 -15.64 7.06
N LYS A 62 33.93 -14.87 6.62
CA LYS A 62 35.35 -15.14 6.92
C LYS A 62 35.70 -14.93 8.40
N ASN A 63 35.04 -13.99 9.06
CA ASN A 63 35.22 -13.74 10.50
C ASN A 63 34.51 -14.81 11.35
N TYR A 64 33.45 -15.43 10.83
CA TYR A 64 32.77 -16.54 11.49
C TYR A 64 33.49 -17.88 11.32
N ARG A 65 34.21 -18.04 10.21
CA ARG A 65 35.12 -19.16 9.99
C ARG A 65 36.36 -18.90 10.84
N GLY A 66 36.23 -19.09 12.15
CA GLY A 66 37.35 -19.07 13.08
C GLY A 66 38.49 -19.85 12.44
N ASP A 67 39.60 -19.13 12.26
CA ASP A 67 40.88 -19.59 11.72
C ASP A 67 41.11 -21.04 12.18
N SER A 68 40.75 -22.00 11.32
CA SER A 68 41.09 -23.41 11.51
C SER A 68 42.52 -23.55 11.05
N LYS A 69 43.41 -23.06 11.91
CA LYS A 69 44.84 -23.25 11.81
C LYS A 69 45.27 -24.23 12.89
#